data_AF-A0A318UI50-F1
#
_entry.id   AF-A0A318UI50-F1
#
_cell.length_a   1.000
_cell.length_b   1.000
_cell.length_c   1.000
_cell.angle_alpha   90.00
_cell.angle_beta   90.00
_cell.angle_gamma   90.00
#
_symmetry.space_group_name_H-M   'P 1'
#
loop_
_entity.id
_entity.type
_entity.pdbx_description
1 polymer ?
#
loop_
_entity_poly.entity_id
_entity_poly.type
_entity_poly.pdbx_seq_one_letter_code
_entity_poly.pdbx_strand_id
1 'polypeptide(L)'
;MQINFEPLYFLDSPDLSIFEIKRLDQPLNSPLEDVFFWMIYHKERKEIQRLTFRSMDSSSVLEERFFIEGFLKFSNTEGTYIAKYNSGQYDLKHLKAAEFPQEISDAIQVYFSLQQRA
;
A
#
# COMPACT_ATOMS: atom_id res chain seq x y z
N MET A 1 -6.38 -13.39 14.06
CA MET A 1 -5.75 -14.28 13.06
C MET A 1 -4.57 -13.54 12.47
N GLN A 2 -3.48 -14.26 12.18
CA GLN A 2 -2.32 -13.70 11.50
C GLN A 2 -2.42 -14.09 10.02
N ILE A 3 -2.28 -13.12 9.12
CA ILE A 3 -2.27 -13.36 7.68
C ILE A 3 -0.83 -13.60 7.20
N ASN A 4 -0.67 -14.40 6.15
CA ASN A 4 0.60 -14.54 5.45
C ASN A 4 0.59 -13.64 4.21
N PHE A 5 1.61 -12.81 4.05
CA PHE A 5 1.69 -11.86 2.94
C PHE A 5 3.13 -11.61 2.51
N GLU A 6 3.26 -11.10 1.29
CA GLU A 6 4.51 -10.64 0.69
C GLU A 6 4.35 -9.17 0.26
N PRO A 7 5.25 -8.25 0.69
CA PRO A 7 5.27 -6.88 0.18
C PRO A 7 5.83 -6.85 -1.24
N LEU A 8 5.08 -6.27 -2.18
CA LEU A 8 5.47 -6.16 -3.58
C LEU A 8 6.10 -4.80 -3.89
N TYR A 9 5.50 -3.74 -3.36
CA TYR A 9 5.98 -2.37 -3.50
C TYR A 9 6.04 -1.72 -2.13
N PHE A 10 7.10 -0.94 -1.89
CA PHE A 10 7.25 -0.18 -0.66
C PHE A 10 7.79 1.22 -0.95
N LEU A 11 6.94 2.22 -0.71
CA LEU A 11 7.24 3.63 -0.92
C LEU A 11 7.14 4.36 0.42
N ASP A 12 8.20 5.04 0.82
CA ASP A 12 8.32 5.60 2.17
C ASP A 12 8.64 7.10 2.16
N SER A 13 7.99 7.85 3.05
CA SER A 13 8.31 9.24 3.38
C SER A 13 8.31 9.45 4.89
N PRO A 14 8.77 10.61 5.41
CA PRO A 14 8.69 10.92 6.84
C PRO A 14 7.26 10.90 7.40
N ASP A 15 6.25 11.24 6.59
CA ASP A 15 4.86 11.39 7.04
C ASP A 15 4.04 10.10 6.90
N LEU A 16 4.28 9.35 5.83
CA LEU A 16 3.51 8.16 5.51
C LEU A 16 4.33 7.13 4.72
N SER A 17 3.82 5.91 4.67
CA SER A 17 4.32 4.86 3.78
C SER A 17 3.17 4.32 2.94
N ILE A 18 3.41 4.05 1.67
CA ILE A 18 2.46 3.43 0.74
C ILE A 18 3.06 2.13 0.26
N PHE A 19 2.25 1.07 0.26
CA PHE A 19 2.74 -0.25 -0.12
C PHE A 19 1.63 -1.09 -0.71
N GLU A 20 2.06 -2.05 -1.52
CA GLU A 20 1.22 -3.14 -2.00
C GLU A 20 1.67 -4.43 -1.33
N ILE A 21 0.70 -5.19 -0.81
CA ILE A 21 0.94 -6.55 -0.35
C ILE A 21 0.15 -7.55 -1.19
N LYS A 22 0.74 -8.73 -1.35
CA LYS A 22 0.07 -9.93 -1.85
C LYS A 22 -0.18 -10.89 -0.71
N ARG A 23 -1.45 -11.21 -0.46
CA ARG A 23 -1.83 -12.27 0.48
C ARG A 23 -1.49 -13.64 -0.10
N LEU A 24 -0.80 -14.45 0.71
CA LEU A 24 -0.38 -15.81 0.37
C LEU A 24 -1.30 -16.87 0.98
N ASP A 25 -2.26 -16.44 1.81
CA ASP A 25 -3.23 -17.28 2.50
C ASP A 25 -4.56 -17.43 1.73
N GLN A 26 -4.62 -16.95 0.48
CA GLN A 26 -5.81 -17.02 -0.37
C GLN A 26 -5.79 -18.24 -1.31
N PRO A 27 -6.95 -18.87 -1.59
CA PRO A 27 -7.09 -19.85 -2.67
C PRO A 27 -6.64 -19.30 -4.03
N LEU A 28 -6.13 -20.16 -4.91
CA LEU A 28 -5.66 -19.76 -6.25
C LEU A 28 -6.69 -19.02 -7.11
N ASN A 29 -7.98 -19.29 -6.88
CA ASN A 29 -9.08 -18.71 -7.67
C ASN A 29 -9.72 -17.48 -6.99
N SER A 30 -9.06 -16.89 -5.99
CA SER A 30 -9.59 -15.72 -5.30
C SER A 30 -9.55 -14.49 -6.22
N PRO A 31 -10.55 -13.60 -6.14
CA PRO A 31 -10.51 -12.31 -6.82
C PRO A 31 -9.22 -11.55 -6.52
N LEU A 32 -8.69 -10.81 -7.50
CA LEU A 32 -7.46 -10.02 -7.32
C LEU A 32 -7.59 -9.02 -6.16
N GLU A 33 -8.78 -8.47 -5.93
CA GLU A 33 -9.09 -7.54 -4.83
C GLU A 33 -9.04 -8.18 -3.42
N ASP A 34 -9.10 -9.52 -3.35
CA ASP A 34 -8.95 -10.29 -2.11
C ASP A 34 -7.52 -10.79 -1.89
N VAL A 35 -6.67 -10.65 -2.92
CA VAL A 35 -5.27 -11.10 -2.92
C VAL A 35 -4.31 -9.91 -2.82
N PHE A 36 -4.54 -8.83 -3.57
CA PHE A 36 -3.67 -7.67 -3.66
C PHE A 36 -4.28 -6.47 -2.95
N PHE A 37 -3.51 -5.85 -2.05
CA PHE A 37 -3.97 -4.73 -1.25
C PHE A 37 -2.97 -3.59 -1.32
N TRP A 38 -3.42 -2.46 -1.87
CA TRP A 38 -2.76 -1.18 -1.69
C TRP A 38 -3.18 -0.55 -0.37
N MET A 39 -2.21 -0.07 0.39
CA MET A 39 -2.44 0.48 1.72
C MET A 39 -1.53 1.68 1.97
N ILE A 40 -1.98 2.59 2.83
CA ILE A 40 -1.20 3.70 3.39
C ILE A 40 -1.07 3.48 4.89
N TYR A 41 0.14 3.66 5.41
CA TYR A 41 0.42 3.79 6.83
C TYR A 41 0.74 5.25 7.16
N HIS A 42 -0.09 5.88 8.00
CA HIS A 42 0.16 7.22 8.51
C HIS A 42 1.05 7.13 9.75
N LYS A 43 2.30 7.61 9.66
CA LYS A 43 3.29 7.43 10.72
C LYS A 43 2.98 8.22 11.99
N GLU A 44 2.41 9.42 11.83
CA GLU A 44 2.00 10.27 12.96
C GLU A 44 0.93 9.58 13.84
N ARG A 45 -0.07 8.96 13.19
CA ARG A 45 -1.23 8.35 13.88
C ARG A 45 -1.06 6.85 14.13
N LYS A 46 -0.08 6.23 13.49
CA LYS A 46 0.13 4.78 13.46
C LYS A 46 -1.07 4.01 12.95
N GLU A 47 -1.71 4.56 11.92
CA GLU A 47 -2.94 4.02 11.35
C GLU A 47 -2.71 3.50 9.94
N ILE A 48 -3.30 2.35 9.64
CA ILE A 48 -3.36 1.81 8.28
C ILE A 48 -4.72 2.11 7.66
N GLN A 49 -4.68 2.57 6.42
CA GLN A 49 -5.83 2.76 5.56
C GLN A 49 -5.67 1.95 4.27
N ARG A 50 -6.71 1.21 3.86
CA ARG A 50 -6.74 0.58 2.53
C ARG A 50 -7.02 1.64 1.46
N LEU A 51 -6.33 1.53 0.33
CA LEU A 51 -6.61 2.27 -0.89
C LEU A 51 -7.51 1.45 -1.81
N THR A 52 -8.52 2.09 -2.38
CA THR A 52 -9.45 1.44 -3.31
C THR A 52 -8.94 1.61 -4.73
N PHE A 53 -8.29 0.56 -5.24
CA PHE A 53 -7.75 0.53 -6.60
C PHE A 53 -8.84 0.73 -7.65
N ARG A 54 -8.58 1.62 -8.62
CA ARG A 54 -9.48 1.90 -9.75
C ARG A 54 -8.89 1.46 -11.08
N SER A 55 -7.66 1.88 -11.34
CA SER A 55 -6.97 1.58 -12.58
C SER A 55 -5.47 1.79 -12.40
N MET A 56 -4.71 1.27 -13.36
CA MET A 56 -3.29 1.53 -13.47
C MET A 56 -2.96 1.94 -14.90
N ASP A 57 -1.95 2.78 -15.02
CA ASP A 57 -1.23 2.99 -16.28
C ASP A 57 0.25 2.66 -16.01
N SER A 58 0.92 2.07 -16.98
CA SER A 58 2.32 1.69 -16.82
C SER A 58 3.06 1.89 -18.13
N SER A 59 4.10 2.69 -18.07
CA SER A 59 5.10 2.82 -19.12
C SER A 59 6.37 2.07 -18.74
N SER A 60 7.37 2.03 -19.64
CA SER A 60 8.65 1.38 -19.36
C SER A 60 9.47 2.03 -18.23
N VAL A 61 9.13 3.26 -17.82
CA VAL A 61 9.94 4.07 -16.88
C VAL A 61 9.15 4.50 -15.65
N LEU A 62 7.82 4.51 -15.76
CA LEU A 62 6.93 5.11 -14.79
C LEU A 62 5.66 4.28 -14.66
N GLU A 63 5.28 4.03 -13.41
CA GLU A 63 4.04 3.38 -13.02
C GLU A 63 3.08 4.38 -12.38
N GLU A 64 1.81 4.25 -12.73
CA GLU A 64 0.73 5.10 -12.24
C GLU A 64 -0.39 4.21 -11.68
N ARG A 65 -0.89 4.56 -10.50
CA ARG A 65 -1.95 3.87 -9.79
C ARG A 65 -3.00 4.88 -9.37
N PHE A 66 -4.22 4.66 -9.84
CA PHE A 66 -5.36 5.50 -9.54
C PHE A 66 -6.20 4.82 -8.47
N PHE A 67 -6.49 5.56 -7.39
CA PHE A 67 -7.30 5.12 -6.28
C PHE A 67 -8.53 6.04 -6.13
N ILE A 68 -9.53 5.60 -5.36
CA ILE A 68 -10.62 6.51 -4.95
C ILE A 68 -10.06 7.67 -4.11
N GLU A 69 -9.09 7.37 -3.27
CA GLU A 69 -8.52 8.26 -2.25
C GLU A 69 -7.43 9.19 -2.80
N GLY A 70 -6.85 8.88 -3.96
CA GLY A 70 -5.77 9.66 -4.54
C GLY A 70 -5.10 9.00 -5.74
N PHE A 71 -3.93 9.52 -6.08
CA PHE A 71 -3.13 9.08 -7.22
C PHE A 71 -1.69 8.86 -6.79
N LEU A 72 -1.11 7.72 -7.15
CA LEU A 72 0.29 7.40 -6.91
C LEU A 72 0.99 7.27 -8.25
N LYS A 73 2.12 7.96 -8.39
CA LYS A 73 3.01 7.88 -9.54
C LYS A 73 4.40 7.53 -9.04
N PHE A 74 5.03 6.51 -9.58
CA PHE A 74 6.34 6.07 -9.09
C PHE A 74 7.19 5.41 -10.16
N SER A 75 8.49 5.37 -9.90
CA SER A 75 9.52 4.68 -10.67
C SER A 75 10.21 3.66 -9.78
N ASN A 76 11.32 3.08 -10.24
CA ASN A 76 12.12 2.14 -9.46
C ASN A 76 12.83 2.77 -8.24
N THR A 77 12.89 4.10 -8.13
CA THR A 77 13.65 4.79 -7.07
C THR A 77 12.83 5.77 -6.24
N GLU A 78 11.76 6.34 -6.81
CA GLU A 78 10.99 7.42 -6.19
C GLU A 78 9.53 7.35 -6.58
N GLY A 79 8.68 8.06 -5.84
CA GLY A 79 7.29 8.24 -6.19
C GLY A 79 6.69 9.50 -5.59
N THR A 80 5.51 9.84 -6.05
CA THR A 80 4.72 10.97 -5.56
C THR A 80 3.28 10.48 -5.38
N TYR A 81 2.74 10.68 -4.19
CA TYR A 81 1.34 10.45 -3.89
C TYR A 81 0.60 11.78 -3.75
N ILE A 82 -0.52 11.90 -4.44
CA ILE A 82 -1.41 13.06 -4.40
C ILE A 82 -2.75 12.60 -3.85
N ALA A 83 -3.06 13.03 -2.63
CA ALA A 83 -4.33 12.73 -1.98
C ALA A 83 -5.44 13.60 -2.54
N LYS A 84 -6.61 12.99 -2.80
CA LYS A 84 -7.75 13.65 -3.44
C LYS A 84 -8.43 14.68 -2.52
N TYR A 85 -8.55 14.35 -1.23
CA TYR A 85 -9.46 15.08 -0.33
C TYR A 85 -8.82 16.25 0.43
N ASN A 86 -7.50 16.22 0.65
CA ASN A 86 -6.77 17.26 1.37
C ASN A 86 -5.71 17.97 0.50
N SER A 87 -5.65 17.64 -0.79
CA SER A 87 -4.62 18.12 -1.73
C SER A 87 -3.19 17.91 -1.22
N GLY A 88 -2.97 16.95 -0.31
CA GLY A 88 -1.65 16.61 0.20
C GLY A 88 -0.84 15.93 -0.89
N GLN A 89 0.35 16.47 -1.17
CA GLN A 89 1.33 15.84 -2.04
C GLN A 89 2.49 15.34 -1.16
N TYR A 90 2.85 14.07 -1.35
CA TYR A 90 3.89 13.41 -0.59
C TYR A 90 4.92 12.82 -1.54
N ASP A 91 6.15 13.26 -1.41
CA ASP A 91 7.28 12.66 -2.11
C ASP A 91 7.76 11.43 -1.33
N LEU A 92 7.96 10.34 -2.05
CA LEU A 92 8.21 9.01 -1.53
C LEU A 92 9.50 8.45 -2.13
N LYS A 93 10.21 7.65 -1.37
CA LYS A 93 11.34 6.84 -1.86
C LYS A 93 10.86 5.42 -2.08
N HIS A 94 11.14 4.86 -3.25
CA HIS A 94 10.88 3.45 -3.50
C HIS A 94 12.02 2.63 -2.89
N LEU A 95 11.69 1.93 -1.80
CA LEU A 95 12.62 1.11 -1.05
C LEU A 95 12.39 -0.37 -1.36
N LYS A 96 13.40 -1.20 -1.07
CA LYS A 96 13.28 -2.63 -1.32
C LYS A 96 12.33 -3.26 -0.31
N ALA A 97 11.68 -4.35 -0.71
CA ALA A 97 10.87 -5.19 0.18
C ALA A 97 11.63 -5.66 1.45
N ALA A 98 12.95 -5.85 1.37
CA ALA A 98 13.78 -6.21 2.53
C ALA A 98 13.89 -5.09 3.58
N GLU A 99 13.57 -3.85 3.22
CA GLU A 99 13.57 -2.68 4.09
C GLU A 99 12.19 -2.41 4.70
N PHE A 100 11.23 -3.33 4.49
CA PHE A 100 9.87 -3.21 5.00
C PHE A 100 9.83 -3.24 6.54
N PRO A 101 9.42 -2.16 7.21
CA PRO A 101 9.47 -2.05 8.66
C PRO A 101 8.54 -3.04 9.38
N GLN A 102 9.02 -3.62 10.49
CA GLN A 102 8.21 -4.51 11.33
C GLN A 102 6.95 -3.82 11.89
N GLU A 103 7.04 -2.54 12.23
CA GLU A 103 5.89 -1.77 12.73
C GLU A 103 4.73 -1.74 11.71
N ILE A 104 5.04 -1.63 10.41
CA ILE A 104 4.02 -1.66 9.36
C ILE A 104 3.46 -3.07 9.24
N SER A 105 4.31 -4.10 9.29
CA SER A 105 3.85 -5.50 9.31
C SER A 105 2.89 -5.78 10.46
N ASP A 106 3.19 -5.31 11.67
CA ASP A 106 2.34 -5.48 12.84
C ASP A 106 1.01 -4.73 12.67
N ALA A 107 1.04 -3.50 12.15
CA ALA A 107 -0.16 -2.74 11.85
C ALA A 107 -1.04 -3.43 10.79
N ILE A 108 -0.45 -4.08 9.78
CA ILE A 108 -1.20 -4.87 8.78
C ILE A 108 -1.94 -6.03 9.46
N GLN A 109 -1.26 -6.76 10.35
CA GLN A 109 -1.87 -7.86 11.08
C GLN A 109 -3.06 -7.37 11.92
N VAL A 110 -2.91 -6.23 12.60
CA VAL A 110 -4.00 -5.61 13.37
C VAL A 110 -5.16 -5.24 12.45
N TYR A 111 -4.90 -4.56 11.34
CA TYR A 111 -5.92 -4.15 10.36
C TYR A 111 -6.78 -5.34 9.90
N PHE A 112 -6.16 -6.43 9.44
CA PHE A 112 -6.90 -7.61 8.97
C PHE A 112 -7.60 -8.38 10.09
N SER A 113 -7.10 -8.30 11.33
CA SER A 113 -7.78 -8.89 12.48
C SER A 113 -9.09 -8.17 12.85
N LEU A 114 -9.14 -6.85 12.65
CA LEU A 114 -10.30 -6.02 12.94
C LEU A 114 -11.40 -6.17 11.88
N GLN A 115 -11.01 -6.27 10.61
CA GLN A 115 -11.96 -6.44 9.48
C GLN A 115 -12.80 -7.72 9.58
N GLN A 116 -12.33 -8.75 10.28
CA GLN A 116 -13.08 -10.00 10.47
C GLN A 116 -14.09 -9.95 11.63
N ARG A 117 -14.07 -8.88 12.42
CA ARG A 117 -14.99 -8.66 13.55
C ARG A 117 -16.15 -7.73 13.19
N ALA A 118 -16.10 -7.10 12.03
CA ALA A 118 -17.13 -6.23 11.48
C ALA A 118 -18.05 -7.04 10.54
#